data_AF-A0AA36N8Z3-F1
#
_entry.id   AF-A0AA36N8Z3-F1
#
_cell.length_a   1.000
_cell.length_b   1.000
_cell.length_c   1.000
_cell.angle_alpha   90.00
_cell.angle_beta   90.00
_cell.angle_gamma   90.00
#
_symmetry.space_group_name_H-M   'P 1'
#
loop_
_entity.id
_entity.type
_entity.pdbx_description
1 polymer ?
#
loop_
_entity_poly.entity_id
_entity_poly.type
_entity_poly.pdbx_seq_one_letter_code
_entity_poly.pdbx_strand_id
1 'polypeptide(L)'
;MAGGRPDALAARRAAGPKIDRIRAAFPDLEAVSCGAILSDYQRCRVENVCARLNLKVLAFMWRQEQPLLLQQMIDGQLDARIVKVACMGLDDRHIGKSILDPTFAAHLTQLGKKWGVHVCGEGGEYESAVFDAPLYKHGRLSLPEGAWQASAHPDGDADGVALMTVREPPVLEAKDGDGGRTVLCPVLDAYTSLKYYQDTFPQMNAEQVAELVSQEDAICWTAACSVGLGTTSSAGSRAQATPKLQRVGGLGLWATSTLDVASMQLDAGGLDPAAQCDALLVAVQEWLTSCQRSLQEAAFAEVQVSDLDCFDAVNAVYSRHFVVNPPARVCIQTPLPPGLHVRLRLLLRPLEGVTARDSLRVQSISTWAMACIGPYSQAQRVQRLLLSSGVLGLVPHTMSLPSAEAVQASKSEPDATSQVQAELWMLMRSLHHVLQVMSSGFHEVALAQVYATPGVDAVELCREILAYMRFSAPSAMPLVSYAEVPRLPKGGCVEIAVLCSAEPSSKGSREIGEGVCVKIAEADACDLSAALACVRSLAEGGGCLDALQVQFCPPELGIEVAQAVQAAMFAETKMQCAECAVSYMPVCSLRASARLRCIGFISTAQTDAAEQMEQGHCIGRTYANGCLCVCVCE
;
A
#
# COMPACT_ATOMS: atom_id res chain seq x y z
N MET A 1 -67.28 3.16 -19.08
CA MET A 1 -66.15 3.98 -19.56
C MET A 1 -65.04 3.89 -18.53
N ALA A 2 -64.15 2.91 -18.69
CA ALA A 2 -63.02 2.70 -17.80
C ALA A 2 -61.91 3.71 -18.17
N GLY A 3 -61.73 4.73 -17.34
CA GLY A 3 -60.61 5.65 -17.45
C GLY A 3 -59.34 4.95 -16.99
N GLY A 4 -58.49 4.56 -17.93
CA GLY A 4 -57.17 4.01 -17.66
C GLY A 4 -56.33 5.02 -16.88
N ARG A 5 -55.84 4.63 -15.71
CA ARG A 5 -54.74 5.36 -15.05
C ARG A 5 -53.54 5.29 -15.99
N PRO A 6 -52.86 6.40 -16.30
CA PRO A 6 -51.63 6.33 -17.07
C PRO A 6 -50.64 5.47 -16.31
N ASP A 7 -50.10 4.46 -16.99
CA ASP A 7 -49.11 3.53 -16.46
C ASP A 7 -47.90 4.34 -15.95
N ALA A 8 -47.81 4.51 -14.63
CA ALA A 8 -46.73 5.26 -13.98
C ALA A 8 -45.35 4.67 -14.32
N LEU A 9 -45.29 3.40 -14.72
CA LEU A 9 -44.09 2.74 -15.21
C LEU A 9 -43.72 3.21 -16.63
N ALA A 10 -44.70 3.43 -17.50
CA ALA A 10 -44.50 4.00 -18.84
C ALA A 10 -44.03 5.47 -18.76
N ALA A 11 -44.61 6.27 -17.87
CA ALA A 11 -44.17 7.65 -17.61
C ALA A 11 -42.75 7.71 -17.01
N ARG A 12 -42.38 6.75 -16.15
CA ARG A 12 -41.01 6.62 -15.62
C ARG A 12 -40.00 6.21 -16.69
N ARG A 13 -40.37 5.31 -17.61
CA ARG A 13 -39.53 4.87 -18.74
C ARG A 13 -39.33 5.97 -19.79
N ALA A 14 -40.35 6.80 -20.04
CA ALA A 14 -40.32 7.85 -21.06
C ALA A 14 -39.35 9.01 -20.74
N ALA A 15 -39.12 9.31 -19.46
CA ALA A 15 -38.37 10.50 -19.08
C ALA A 15 -36.86 10.24 -18.85
N GLY A 16 -36.32 9.10 -19.32
CA GLY A 16 -34.90 8.77 -19.22
C GLY A 16 -34.43 8.42 -17.78
N PRO A 17 -33.19 7.93 -17.63
CA PRO A 17 -32.59 7.60 -16.33
C PRO A 17 -32.68 8.77 -15.33
N LYS A 18 -32.99 8.48 -14.06
CA LYS A 18 -33.18 9.50 -13.01
C LYS A 18 -31.97 10.45 -12.89
N ILE A 19 -30.76 9.94 -13.13
CA ILE A 19 -29.52 10.69 -12.99
C ILE A 19 -29.22 11.62 -14.17
N ASP A 20 -29.69 11.29 -15.38
CA ASP A 20 -29.53 12.18 -16.55
C ASP A 20 -30.38 13.45 -16.38
N ARG A 21 -31.55 13.33 -15.74
CA ARG A 21 -32.36 14.48 -15.34
C ARG A 21 -31.66 15.34 -14.29
N ILE A 22 -30.98 14.70 -13.32
CA ILE A 22 -30.22 15.42 -12.30
C ILE A 22 -29.06 16.16 -12.96
N ARG A 23 -28.34 15.56 -13.92
CA ARG A 23 -27.29 16.25 -14.67
C ARG A 23 -27.80 17.40 -15.52
N ALA A 24 -28.94 17.24 -16.17
CA ALA A 24 -29.57 18.32 -16.90
C ALA A 24 -29.98 19.49 -15.97
N ALA A 25 -30.44 19.17 -14.75
CA ALA A 25 -30.81 20.16 -13.74
C ALA A 25 -29.61 20.79 -13.01
N PHE A 26 -28.51 20.05 -12.89
CA PHE A 26 -27.28 20.44 -12.21
C PHE A 26 -26.07 20.12 -13.11
N PRO A 27 -25.78 20.96 -14.11
CA PRO A 27 -24.68 20.73 -15.06
C PRO A 27 -23.31 20.64 -14.39
N ASP A 28 -23.13 21.35 -13.27
CA ASP A 28 -21.88 21.40 -12.49
C ASP A 28 -21.77 20.25 -11.47
N LEU A 29 -22.58 19.20 -11.59
CA LEU A 29 -22.51 18.03 -10.72
C LEU A 29 -21.22 17.24 -10.97
N GLU A 30 -20.30 17.27 -10.01
CA GLU A 30 -19.00 16.57 -10.11
C GLU A 30 -18.95 15.24 -9.34
N ALA A 31 -19.77 15.08 -8.30
CA ALA A 31 -19.62 13.98 -7.36
C ALA A 31 -20.95 13.50 -6.73
N VAL A 32 -20.93 12.26 -6.24
CA VAL A 32 -21.98 11.66 -5.42
C VAL A 32 -21.38 11.26 -4.08
N SER A 33 -21.98 11.73 -2.98
CA SER A 33 -21.65 11.23 -1.64
C SER A 33 -22.55 10.07 -1.25
N CYS A 34 -21.99 9.03 -0.64
CA CYS A 34 -22.74 7.89 -0.12
C CYS A 34 -22.39 7.59 1.33
N GLY A 35 -23.36 7.09 2.08
CA GLY A 35 -23.21 6.76 3.50
C GLY A 35 -22.78 5.33 3.81
N ALA A 36 -22.13 4.62 2.87
CA ALA A 36 -21.65 3.26 3.12
C ALA A 36 -20.51 3.27 4.15
N ILE A 37 -20.62 2.48 5.22
CA ILE A 37 -19.62 2.44 6.29
C ILE A 37 -18.67 1.24 6.10
N LEU A 38 -19.19 0.04 5.84
CA LEU A 38 -18.34 -1.15 5.69
C LEU A 38 -18.61 -1.93 4.40
N SER A 39 -19.85 -1.91 3.89
CA SER A 39 -20.30 -2.72 2.77
C SER A 39 -19.61 -2.35 1.46
N ASP A 40 -18.68 -3.21 1.04
CA ASP A 40 -18.05 -3.16 -0.28
C ASP A 40 -19.08 -3.28 -1.41
N TYR A 41 -20.12 -4.10 -1.23
CA TYR A 41 -21.17 -4.26 -2.24
C TYR A 41 -21.90 -2.94 -2.52
N GLN A 42 -22.28 -2.20 -1.47
CA GLN A 42 -22.97 -0.92 -1.61
C GLN A 42 -22.06 0.13 -2.25
N ARG A 43 -20.82 0.29 -1.74
CA ARG A 43 -19.84 1.24 -2.29
C ARG A 43 -19.55 0.96 -3.76
N CYS A 44 -19.18 -0.28 -4.10
CA CYS A 44 -18.85 -0.67 -5.47
C CYS A 44 -20.04 -0.46 -6.43
N ARG A 45 -21.28 -0.64 -5.96
CA ARG A 45 -22.47 -0.37 -6.78
C ARG A 45 -22.63 1.12 -7.10
N VAL A 46 -22.36 2.01 -6.14
CA VAL A 46 -22.35 3.46 -6.36
C VAL A 46 -21.21 3.86 -7.29
N GLU A 47 -19.99 3.35 -7.06
CA GLU A 47 -18.82 3.57 -7.93
C GLU A 47 -19.10 3.15 -9.37
N ASN A 48 -19.67 1.97 -9.60
CA ASN A 48 -19.99 1.49 -10.94
C ASN A 48 -21.00 2.38 -11.68
N VAL A 49 -21.95 2.99 -10.97
CA VAL A 49 -22.88 3.95 -11.57
C VAL A 49 -22.17 5.26 -11.89
N CYS A 50 -21.39 5.79 -10.94
CA CYS A 50 -20.70 7.06 -11.07
C CYS A 50 -19.60 7.01 -12.15
N ALA A 51 -18.87 5.90 -12.28
CA ALA A 51 -17.86 5.69 -13.30
C ALA A 51 -18.43 5.82 -14.73
N ARG A 52 -19.60 5.22 -15.00
CA ARG A 52 -20.28 5.35 -16.30
C ARG A 52 -20.75 6.77 -16.61
N LEU A 53 -20.93 7.57 -15.57
CA LEU A 53 -21.35 8.95 -15.69
C LEU A 53 -20.16 9.90 -15.70
N ASN A 54 -18.95 9.47 -15.34
CA ASN A 54 -17.85 10.39 -15.04
C ASN A 54 -18.19 11.31 -13.84
N LEU A 55 -18.61 10.70 -12.72
CA LEU A 55 -18.79 11.35 -11.41
C LEU A 55 -17.81 10.74 -10.40
N LYS A 56 -17.29 11.56 -9.49
CA LYS A 56 -16.51 11.09 -8.34
C LYS A 56 -17.43 10.51 -7.28
N VAL A 57 -16.94 9.55 -6.49
CA VAL A 57 -17.66 9.05 -5.30
C VAL A 57 -16.97 9.54 -4.04
N LEU A 58 -17.75 10.10 -3.12
CA LEU A 58 -17.30 10.53 -1.79
C LEU A 58 -17.90 9.59 -0.74
N ALA A 59 -17.09 8.63 -0.27
CA ALA A 59 -17.46 7.63 0.72
C ALA A 59 -16.67 7.86 2.02
N PHE A 60 -16.82 9.03 2.63
CA PHE A 60 -15.99 9.47 3.76
C PHE A 60 -16.03 8.53 4.98
N MET A 61 -17.15 7.84 5.21
CA MET A 61 -17.32 6.90 6.32
C MET A 61 -16.81 5.49 6.01
N TRP A 62 -16.43 5.20 4.77
CA TRP A 62 -16.07 3.84 4.38
C TRP A 62 -14.82 3.36 5.12
N ARG A 63 -14.90 2.16 5.70
CA ARG A 63 -13.90 1.49 6.55
C ARG A 63 -13.53 2.27 7.82
N GLN A 64 -14.32 3.25 8.26
CA GLN A 64 -14.13 3.88 9.56
C GLN A 64 -14.47 2.92 10.71
N GLU A 65 -13.82 3.13 11.85
CA GLU A 65 -14.13 2.39 13.07
C GLU A 65 -15.51 2.80 13.60
N GLN A 66 -16.44 1.86 13.66
CA GLN A 66 -17.84 2.16 13.97
C GLN A 66 -18.09 2.78 15.36
N PRO A 67 -17.43 2.33 16.45
CA PRO A 67 -17.59 2.99 17.75
C PRO A 67 -17.15 4.46 17.72
N LEU A 68 -16.04 4.76 17.06
CA LEU A 68 -15.58 6.13 16.86
C LEU A 68 -16.58 6.92 16.03
N LEU A 69 -17.10 6.34 14.94
CA LEU A 69 -18.11 6.98 14.10
C LEU A 69 -19.42 7.26 14.85
N LEU A 70 -19.90 6.34 15.69
CA LEU A 70 -21.06 6.57 16.57
C LEU A 70 -20.78 7.73 17.53
N GLN A 71 -19.60 7.76 18.16
CA GLN A 71 -19.21 8.86 19.05
C GLN A 71 -19.19 10.20 18.30
N GLN A 72 -18.67 10.21 17.07
CA GLN A 72 -18.65 11.41 16.23
C GLN A 72 -20.06 11.88 15.85
N MET A 73 -21.02 10.97 15.61
CA MET A 73 -22.43 11.34 15.42
C MET A 73 -23.04 11.96 16.68
N ILE A 74 -22.69 11.44 17.85
CA ILE A 74 -23.15 11.95 19.16
C ILE A 74 -22.57 13.34 19.43
N ASP A 75 -21.26 13.50 19.29
CA ASP A 75 -20.56 14.77 19.46
C ASP A 75 -21.09 15.81 18.46
N GLY A 76 -21.49 15.35 17.26
CA GLY A 76 -22.09 16.16 16.22
C GLY A 76 -23.57 16.48 16.43
N GLN A 77 -24.15 16.10 17.59
CA GLN A 77 -25.54 16.37 17.96
C GLN A 77 -26.54 15.87 16.90
N LEU A 78 -26.27 14.72 16.28
CA LEU A 78 -27.16 14.09 15.33
C LEU A 78 -28.27 13.34 16.09
N ASP A 79 -29.49 13.88 16.14
CA ASP A 79 -30.65 13.21 16.73
C ASP A 79 -31.21 12.17 15.74
N ALA A 80 -30.45 11.09 15.53
CA ALA A 80 -30.89 9.92 14.80
C ALA A 80 -31.64 8.98 15.75
N ARG A 81 -32.91 8.71 15.44
CA ARG A 81 -33.77 7.85 16.25
C ARG A 81 -34.03 6.53 15.56
N ILE A 82 -34.04 5.45 16.35
CA ILE A 82 -34.26 4.10 15.84
C ILE A 82 -35.70 3.95 15.37
N VAL A 83 -35.89 3.58 14.11
CA VAL A 83 -37.23 3.36 13.51
C VAL A 83 -37.48 1.89 13.17
N LYS A 84 -36.44 1.06 13.22
CA LYS A 84 -36.55 -0.39 13.07
C LYS A 84 -35.40 -1.06 13.79
N VAL A 85 -35.64 -2.24 14.34
CA VAL A 85 -34.61 -3.14 14.86
C VAL A 85 -34.81 -4.52 14.26
N ALA A 86 -33.71 -5.24 14.02
CA ALA A 86 -33.71 -6.57 13.45
C ALA A 86 -32.49 -7.39 13.92
N CYS A 87 -32.12 -7.25 15.20
CA CYS A 87 -30.95 -7.90 15.76
C CYS A 87 -31.18 -8.31 17.21
N MET A 88 -30.56 -9.42 17.61
CA MET A 88 -30.55 -9.87 18.99
C MET A 88 -29.98 -8.79 19.92
N GLY A 89 -30.70 -8.53 21.02
CA GLY A 89 -30.34 -7.50 21.99
C GLY A 89 -30.95 -6.12 21.70
N LEU A 90 -31.62 -5.96 20.56
CA LEU A 90 -32.51 -4.85 20.26
C LEU A 90 -33.95 -5.38 20.14
N ASP A 91 -34.89 -4.59 20.63
CA ASP A 91 -36.32 -4.93 20.69
C ASP A 91 -37.19 -3.67 20.60
N ASP A 92 -38.51 -3.86 20.74
CA ASP A 92 -39.52 -2.79 20.65
C ASP A 92 -39.27 -1.61 21.60
N ARG A 93 -38.65 -1.84 22.77
CA ARG A 93 -38.30 -0.80 23.75
C ARG A 93 -37.24 0.17 23.24
N HIS A 94 -36.51 -0.20 22.19
CA HIS A 94 -35.48 0.63 21.57
C HIS A 94 -36.01 1.49 20.42
N ILE A 95 -37.21 1.22 19.90
CA ILE A 95 -37.83 2.05 18.87
C ILE A 95 -38.08 3.45 19.43
N GLY A 96 -37.75 4.47 18.64
CA GLY A 96 -37.85 5.88 18.99
C GLY A 96 -36.70 6.40 19.86
N LYS A 97 -35.82 5.54 20.41
CA LYS A 97 -34.65 6.00 21.14
C LYS A 97 -33.68 6.74 20.22
N SER A 98 -33.18 7.87 20.69
CA SER A 98 -32.13 8.62 20.02
C SER A 98 -30.77 8.00 20.31
N ILE A 99 -29.86 8.02 19.32
CA ILE A 99 -28.45 7.69 19.55
C ILE A 99 -27.77 8.66 20.53
N LEU A 100 -28.36 9.85 20.75
CA LEU A 100 -27.87 10.83 21.73
C LEU A 100 -28.16 10.42 23.19
N ASP A 101 -29.04 9.43 23.42
CA ASP A 101 -29.25 8.87 24.75
C ASP A 101 -27.98 8.11 25.18
N PRO A 102 -27.24 8.56 26.21
CA PRO A 102 -25.99 7.94 26.62
C PRO A 102 -26.16 6.48 27.06
N THR A 103 -27.31 6.15 27.65
CA THR A 103 -27.60 4.78 28.08
C THR A 103 -27.80 3.85 26.88
N PHE A 104 -28.44 4.35 25.83
CA PHE A 104 -28.66 3.60 24.61
C PHE A 104 -27.38 3.48 23.77
N ALA A 105 -26.60 4.55 23.63
CA ALA A 105 -25.30 4.50 22.96
C ALA A 105 -24.33 3.51 23.63
N ALA A 106 -24.30 3.48 24.96
CA ALA A 106 -23.54 2.50 25.72
C ALA A 106 -24.03 1.06 25.48
N HIS A 107 -25.35 0.87 25.39
CA HIS A 107 -25.96 -0.43 25.05
C HIS A 107 -25.54 -0.92 23.67
N LEU A 108 -25.58 -0.07 22.64
CA LEU A 108 -25.12 -0.41 21.29
C LEU A 108 -23.64 -0.83 21.29
N THR A 109 -22.80 -0.08 22.00
CA THR A 109 -21.37 -0.41 22.15
C THR A 109 -21.16 -1.75 22.84
N GLN A 110 -21.96 -2.06 23.86
CA GLN A 110 -21.91 -3.34 24.57
C GLN A 110 -22.35 -4.50 23.67
N LEU A 111 -23.38 -4.32 22.85
CA LEU A 111 -23.81 -5.32 21.87
C LEU A 111 -22.72 -5.60 20.84
N GLY A 112 -22.05 -4.56 20.35
CA GLY A 112 -20.90 -4.69 19.45
C GLY A 112 -19.78 -5.53 20.07
N LYS A 113 -19.40 -5.25 21.32
CA LYS A 113 -18.37 -6.02 22.05
C LYS A 113 -18.76 -7.48 22.31
N LYS A 114 -20.04 -7.73 22.64
CA LYS A 114 -20.51 -9.06 23.05
C LYS A 114 -20.83 -9.97 21.87
N TRP A 115 -21.38 -9.42 20.80
CA TRP A 115 -21.97 -10.20 19.70
C TRP A 115 -21.47 -9.79 18.31
N GLY A 116 -20.57 -8.81 18.22
CA GLY A 116 -20.07 -8.33 16.92
C GLY A 116 -21.10 -7.52 16.13
N VAL A 117 -22.15 -7.01 16.79
CA VAL A 117 -23.16 -6.13 16.17
C VAL A 117 -22.49 -4.89 15.58
N HIS A 118 -22.89 -4.53 14.36
CA HIS A 118 -22.48 -3.25 13.78
C HIS A 118 -23.15 -2.11 14.56
N VAL A 119 -22.35 -1.42 15.38
CA VAL A 119 -22.80 -0.37 16.29
C VAL A 119 -23.50 0.78 15.56
N CYS A 120 -23.13 1.03 14.30
CA CYS A 120 -23.77 2.02 13.41
C CYS A 120 -24.92 1.45 12.55
N GLY A 121 -25.34 0.20 12.76
CA GLY A 121 -26.45 -0.43 12.04
C GLY A 121 -26.14 -0.84 10.59
N GLU A 122 -24.85 -0.88 10.22
CA GLU A 122 -24.39 -1.20 8.85
C GLU A 122 -24.84 -2.59 8.36
N GLY A 123 -24.95 -3.57 9.26
CA GLY A 123 -25.41 -4.92 8.96
C GLY A 123 -26.93 -5.05 8.83
N GLY A 124 -27.67 -3.95 9.02
CA GLY A 124 -29.14 -3.94 9.05
C GLY A 124 -29.72 -4.25 10.43
N GLU A 125 -28.92 -4.15 11.49
CA GLU A 125 -29.35 -4.41 12.87
C GLU A 125 -30.42 -3.44 13.34
N TYR A 126 -30.37 -2.22 12.84
CA TYR A 126 -31.41 -1.23 12.99
C TYR A 126 -31.45 -0.28 11.78
N GLU A 127 -32.58 0.38 11.61
CA GLU A 127 -32.68 1.55 10.73
C GLU A 127 -33.00 2.77 11.58
N SER A 128 -32.52 3.94 11.17
CA SER A 128 -32.73 5.20 11.87
C SER A 128 -33.30 6.27 10.94
N ALA A 129 -33.94 7.26 11.55
CA ALA A 129 -34.34 8.50 10.89
C ALA A 129 -33.77 9.68 11.68
N VAL A 130 -33.29 10.70 10.97
CA VAL A 130 -32.70 11.90 11.59
C VAL A 130 -33.79 12.93 11.86
N PHE A 131 -34.08 13.16 13.14
CA PHE A 131 -35.11 14.09 13.61
C PHE A 131 -34.57 15.51 13.72
N ASP A 132 -33.32 15.65 14.17
CA ASP A 132 -32.62 16.93 14.17
C ASP A 132 -31.13 16.74 13.88
N ALA A 133 -30.52 17.77 13.33
CA ALA A 133 -29.09 17.90 13.15
C ALA A 133 -28.70 19.38 13.18
N PRO A 134 -27.46 19.74 13.56
CA PRO A 134 -27.01 21.13 13.48
C PRO A 134 -27.18 21.78 12.10
N LEU A 135 -27.07 20.98 11.02
CA LEU A 135 -27.23 21.45 9.64
C LEU A 135 -28.67 21.74 9.21
N TYR A 136 -29.69 21.34 10.00
CA TYR A 136 -31.09 21.62 9.68
C TYR A 136 -31.43 23.08 9.94
N LYS A 137 -31.77 23.81 8.86
CA LYS A 137 -31.99 25.27 8.89
C LYS A 137 -33.44 25.70 9.11
N HIS A 138 -34.40 24.84 8.77
CA HIS A 138 -35.82 25.21 8.73
C HIS A 138 -36.61 24.76 9.96
N GLY A 139 -36.02 23.93 10.81
CA GLY A 139 -36.70 23.32 11.94
C GLY A 139 -36.15 21.93 12.24
N ARG A 140 -36.72 21.29 13.25
CA ARG A 140 -36.51 19.88 13.60
C ARG A 140 -37.81 19.11 13.39
N LEU A 141 -37.69 17.81 13.13
CA LEU A 141 -38.85 16.92 13.10
C LEU A 141 -39.20 16.53 14.53
N SER A 142 -40.50 16.54 14.83
CA SER A 142 -41.06 16.00 16.06
C SER A 142 -42.15 14.98 15.72
N LEU A 143 -42.26 13.95 16.56
CA LEU A 143 -43.39 13.04 16.54
C LEU A 143 -44.15 13.23 17.87
N PRO A 144 -45.37 13.78 17.84
CA PRO A 144 -46.19 13.94 19.03
C PRO A 144 -46.45 12.61 19.75
N GLU A 145 -46.77 12.70 21.04
CA GLU A 145 -47.19 11.52 21.80
C GLU A 145 -48.45 10.89 21.18
N GLY A 146 -48.45 9.57 21.01
CA GLY A 146 -49.53 8.83 20.34
C GLY A 146 -49.50 8.86 18.81
N ALA A 147 -48.66 9.70 18.18
CA ALA A 147 -48.50 9.78 16.72
C ALA A 147 -47.83 8.53 16.12
N TRP A 148 -47.23 7.68 16.95
CA TRP A 148 -46.56 6.46 16.52
C TRP A 148 -46.64 5.37 17.59
N GLN A 149 -46.36 4.12 17.19
CA GLN A 149 -46.18 3.00 18.11
C GLN A 149 -45.12 2.02 17.57
N ALA A 150 -44.50 1.25 18.45
CA ALA A 150 -43.75 0.07 18.03
C ALA A 150 -44.71 -1.04 17.60
N SER A 151 -44.39 -1.72 16.52
CA SER A 151 -45.15 -2.86 16.01
C SER A 151 -44.20 -3.97 15.59
N ALA A 152 -44.60 -5.22 15.82
CA ALA A 152 -43.87 -6.38 15.31
C ALA A 152 -43.88 -6.40 13.77
N HIS A 153 -42.90 -7.09 13.18
CA HIS A 153 -42.88 -7.29 11.73
C HIS A 153 -44.15 -8.01 11.25
N PRO A 154 -44.77 -7.61 10.13
CA PRO A 154 -46.02 -8.20 9.63
C PRO A 154 -45.95 -9.71 9.38
N ASP A 155 -44.75 -10.22 9.11
CA ASP A 155 -44.50 -11.64 8.82
C ASP A 155 -44.47 -12.54 10.06
N GLY A 156 -44.72 -12.01 11.27
CA GLY A 156 -45.11 -12.77 12.47
C GLY A 156 -44.08 -13.72 13.10
N ASP A 157 -43.05 -14.14 12.38
CA ASP A 157 -42.17 -15.27 12.75
C ASP A 157 -40.76 -14.86 13.24
N ALA A 158 -40.46 -13.56 13.34
CA ALA A 158 -39.14 -13.09 13.74
C ALA A 158 -39.16 -12.46 15.15
N ASP A 159 -39.00 -13.29 16.18
CA ASP A 159 -38.61 -12.84 17.52
C ASP A 159 -37.41 -11.88 17.38
N GLY A 160 -37.60 -10.61 17.77
CA GLY A 160 -36.54 -9.59 17.72
C GLY A 160 -36.57 -8.60 16.54
N VAL A 161 -37.63 -8.60 15.70
CA VAL A 161 -37.85 -7.55 14.69
C VAL A 161 -39.01 -6.64 15.08
N ALA A 162 -38.75 -5.33 15.25
CA ALA A 162 -39.77 -4.32 15.52
C ALA A 162 -39.56 -3.08 14.64
N LEU A 163 -40.66 -2.39 14.32
CA LEU A 163 -40.68 -1.19 13.49
C LEU A 163 -41.55 -0.09 14.09
N MET A 164 -41.21 1.16 13.79
CA MET A 164 -42.01 2.34 14.11
C MET A 164 -43.15 2.46 13.11
N THR A 165 -44.38 2.22 13.56
CA THR A 165 -45.59 2.53 12.78
C THR A 165 -46.03 3.95 13.10
N VAL A 166 -45.85 4.85 12.13
CA VAL A 166 -46.30 6.24 12.19
C VAL A 166 -47.79 6.29 11.83
N ARG A 167 -48.61 6.78 12.76
CA ARG A 167 -50.07 6.97 12.60
C ARG A 167 -50.41 8.38 12.13
N GLU A 168 -49.65 9.36 12.61
CA GLU A 168 -49.79 10.77 12.25
C GLU A 168 -48.46 11.31 11.72
N PRO A 169 -48.48 12.19 10.70
CA PRO A 169 -47.24 12.67 10.09
C PRO A 169 -46.37 13.46 11.09
N PRO A 170 -45.03 13.41 10.96
CA PRO A 170 -44.14 14.24 11.77
C PRO A 170 -44.44 15.73 11.60
N VAL A 171 -44.32 16.49 12.68
CA VAL A 171 -44.52 17.94 12.69
C VAL A 171 -43.16 18.63 12.63
N LEU A 172 -43.04 19.63 11.76
CA LEU A 172 -41.87 20.50 11.70
C LEU A 172 -41.96 21.56 12.80
N GLU A 173 -41.08 21.48 13.79
CA GLU A 173 -40.96 22.46 14.85
C GLU A 173 -39.87 23.48 14.52
N ALA A 174 -40.12 24.76 14.80
CA ALA A 174 -39.10 25.78 14.69
C ALA A 174 -37.94 25.48 15.65
N LYS A 175 -36.71 25.70 15.19
CA LYS A 175 -35.55 25.77 16.08
C LYS A 175 -35.50 27.19 16.62
N ASP A 176 -35.34 27.34 17.93
CA ASP A 176 -35.08 28.65 18.53
C ASP A 176 -33.87 29.25 17.80
N GLY A 177 -34.02 30.47 17.28
CA GLY A 177 -33.14 31.02 16.27
C GLY A 177 -31.67 30.91 16.65
N ASP A 178 -30.95 29.99 16.02
CA ASP A 178 -29.50 29.95 16.13
C ASP A 178 -28.96 31.14 15.33
N GLY A 179 -28.56 32.18 16.04
CA GLY A 179 -28.19 33.47 15.46
C GLY A 179 -27.07 33.34 14.44
N GLY A 180 -27.42 33.12 13.18
CA GLY A 180 -26.59 33.33 12.00
C GLY A 180 -25.26 32.56 11.94
N ARG A 181 -24.96 31.62 12.83
CA ARG A 181 -23.76 30.80 12.73
C ARG A 181 -24.10 29.49 12.07
N THR A 182 -23.68 29.37 10.81
CA THR A 182 -23.39 28.06 10.23
C THR A 182 -22.19 27.53 11.00
N VAL A 183 -22.38 27.03 12.24
CA VAL A 183 -21.34 26.22 12.88
C VAL A 183 -21.33 24.93 12.06
N LEU A 184 -20.45 24.87 11.07
CA LEU A 184 -20.01 23.59 10.54
C LEU A 184 -19.63 22.78 11.78
N CYS A 185 -20.38 21.70 12.00
CA CYS A 185 -20.29 20.86 13.19
C CYS A 185 -18.81 20.69 13.58
N PRO A 186 -18.35 21.03 14.79
CA PRO A 186 -16.92 20.96 15.16
C PRO A 186 -16.29 19.59 14.91
N VAL A 187 -17.12 18.54 14.87
CA VAL A 187 -16.72 17.18 14.48
C VAL A 187 -16.25 17.10 13.02
N LEU A 188 -16.75 17.93 12.11
CA LEU A 188 -16.30 18.01 10.71
C LEU A 188 -14.88 18.57 10.61
N ASP A 189 -14.52 19.55 11.45
CA ASP A 189 -13.15 20.09 11.49
C ASP A 189 -12.15 18.99 11.88
N ALA A 190 -12.56 18.07 12.77
CA ALA A 190 -11.73 16.92 13.13
C ALA A 190 -11.37 16.05 11.92
N TYR A 191 -12.32 15.72 11.03
CA TYR A 191 -12.03 14.90 9.84
C TYR A 191 -11.20 15.61 8.77
N THR A 192 -11.20 16.94 8.77
CA THR A 192 -10.35 17.74 7.88
C THR A 192 -8.94 17.97 8.44
N SER A 193 -8.72 17.62 9.70
CA SER A 193 -7.44 17.81 10.38
C SER A 193 -6.52 16.60 10.22
N LEU A 194 -5.20 16.85 10.20
CA LEU A 194 -4.19 15.80 10.28
C LEU A 194 -4.19 15.10 11.64
N LYS A 195 -4.75 15.74 12.67
CA LYS A 195 -4.89 15.17 14.02
C LYS A 195 -5.73 13.89 14.00
N TYR A 196 -6.82 13.86 13.23
CA TYR A 196 -7.63 12.64 13.03
C TYR A 196 -6.80 11.45 12.53
N TYR A 197 -5.88 11.70 11.60
CA TYR A 197 -4.99 10.66 11.10
C TYR A 197 -3.96 10.21 12.14
N GLN A 198 -3.45 11.16 12.92
CA GLN A 198 -2.48 10.88 13.98
C GLN A 198 -3.05 10.03 15.11
N ASP A 199 -4.32 10.21 15.44
CA ASP A 199 -4.96 9.44 16.50
C ASP A 199 -5.24 7.99 16.07
N THR A 200 -5.28 7.71 14.76
CA THR A 200 -5.51 6.35 14.21
C THR A 200 -4.24 5.64 13.74
N PHE A 201 -3.20 6.38 13.38
CA PHE A 201 -1.89 5.85 13.01
C PHE A 201 -0.83 6.89 13.38
N PRO A 202 -0.13 6.72 14.51
CA PRO A 202 0.78 7.75 15.01
C PRO A 202 1.98 7.94 14.09
N GLN A 203 2.46 9.18 14.04
CA GLN A 203 3.75 9.50 13.47
C GLN A 203 4.86 8.99 14.37
N MET A 204 5.94 8.50 13.77
CA MET A 204 7.15 8.14 14.52
C MET A 204 7.99 9.38 14.84
N ASN A 205 8.50 9.44 16.06
CA ASN A 205 9.59 10.35 16.42
C ASN A 205 10.95 9.66 16.27
N ALA A 206 12.03 10.45 16.34
CA ALA A 206 13.38 9.94 16.12
C ALA A 206 13.80 8.86 17.15
N GLU A 207 13.32 8.99 18.39
CA GLU A 207 13.58 8.02 19.46
C GLU A 207 12.93 6.66 19.15
N GLN A 208 11.65 6.65 18.76
CA GLN A 208 10.94 5.43 18.36
C GLN A 208 11.59 4.74 17.15
N VAL A 209 12.04 5.51 16.17
CA VAL A 209 12.79 4.95 15.01
C VAL A 209 14.09 4.29 15.49
N ALA A 210 14.83 4.95 16.39
CA ALA A 210 16.09 4.41 16.93
C ALA A 210 15.87 3.18 17.83
N GLU A 211 14.75 3.09 18.54
CA GLU A 211 14.38 1.93 19.36
C GLU A 211 14.01 0.71 18.49
N LEU A 212 13.32 0.94 17.37
CA LEU A 212 12.84 -0.12 16.48
C LEU A 212 13.88 -0.57 15.45
N VAL A 213 14.84 0.30 15.14
CA VAL A 213 15.87 0.07 14.11
C VAL A 213 17.23 0.48 14.68
N SER A 214 18.08 -0.50 14.95
CA SER A 214 19.42 -0.26 15.50
C SER A 214 20.33 0.38 14.45
N GLN A 215 21.46 0.95 14.86
CA GLN A 215 22.50 1.40 13.91
C GLN A 215 23.19 0.23 13.18
N GLU A 216 23.09 -0.98 13.75
CA GLU A 216 23.72 -2.21 13.26
C GLU A 216 22.79 -3.07 12.40
N ASP A 217 21.50 -2.72 12.28
CA ASP A 217 20.62 -3.27 11.25
C ASP A 217 21.33 -3.08 9.91
N ALA A 218 21.91 -4.17 9.40
CA ALA A 218 22.93 -4.11 8.37
C ALA A 218 22.32 -3.62 7.07
N ILE A 219 22.32 -2.30 6.85
CA ILE A 219 22.07 -1.66 5.56
C ILE A 219 23.23 -2.06 4.68
N CYS A 220 23.10 -3.23 4.05
CA CYS A 220 24.09 -3.75 3.15
C CYS A 220 23.99 -2.97 1.85
N TRP A 221 24.88 -1.99 1.68
CA TRP A 221 25.03 -1.25 0.43
C TRP A 221 25.58 -2.18 -0.63
N THR A 222 24.69 -2.75 -1.45
CA THR A 222 25.12 -3.38 -2.69
C THR A 222 25.20 -2.30 -3.76
N ALA A 223 26.42 -1.82 -4.04
CA ALA A 223 26.67 -0.94 -5.17
C ALA A 223 26.17 -1.65 -6.44
N ALA A 224 25.06 -1.18 -6.99
CA ALA A 224 24.47 -1.60 -8.26
C ALA A 224 24.78 -3.06 -8.65
N CYS A 225 24.18 -4.02 -7.94
CA CYS A 225 24.03 -5.35 -8.52
C CYS A 225 23.07 -5.22 -9.69
N SER A 226 23.63 -5.01 -10.89
CA SER A 226 22.99 -5.52 -12.09
C SER A 226 22.77 -7.00 -11.82
N VAL A 227 21.55 -7.37 -11.45
CA VAL A 227 21.15 -8.77 -11.48
C VAL A 227 21.07 -9.05 -12.96
N GLY A 228 22.22 -9.41 -13.52
CA GLY A 228 22.36 -9.85 -14.89
C GLY A 228 21.52 -11.11 -15.01
N LEU A 229 20.24 -10.95 -15.30
CA LEU A 229 19.46 -11.94 -16.02
C LEU A 229 20.05 -11.97 -17.42
N GLY A 230 21.20 -12.64 -17.56
CA GLY A 230 22.08 -12.71 -18.72
C GLY A 230 21.54 -12.07 -20.00
N THR A 231 21.78 -10.78 -20.16
CA THR A 231 21.98 -10.18 -21.47
C THR A 231 23.22 -9.33 -21.37
N THR A 232 24.36 -9.96 -21.66
CA THR A 232 25.59 -9.24 -21.97
C THR A 232 25.29 -8.25 -23.10
N SER A 233 25.30 -6.96 -22.77
CA SER A 233 25.65 -5.94 -23.75
C SER A 233 26.79 -5.11 -23.15
N SER A 234 28.01 -5.60 -23.40
CA SER A 234 29.15 -4.71 -23.59
C SER A 234 28.73 -3.52 -24.44
N ALA A 235 29.25 -2.34 -24.14
CA ALA A 235 28.93 -1.03 -24.74
C ALA A 235 29.28 -0.88 -26.25
N GLY A 236 29.06 -1.92 -27.06
CA GLY A 236 29.21 -1.92 -28.51
C GLY A 236 28.17 -2.83 -29.14
N SER A 237 27.38 -2.28 -30.07
CA SER A 237 26.26 -2.89 -30.80
C SER A 237 24.93 -2.95 -30.05
N ARG A 238 24.02 -2.06 -30.47
CA ARG A 238 22.60 -2.03 -30.10
C ARG A 238 21.90 -3.24 -30.75
N ALA A 239 22.12 -4.43 -30.22
CA ALA A 239 21.37 -5.61 -30.63
C ALA A 239 19.86 -5.33 -30.41
N GLN A 240 19.04 -5.49 -31.46
CA GLN A 240 17.58 -5.36 -31.38
C GLN A 240 17.05 -6.29 -30.27
N ALA A 241 16.66 -5.72 -29.14
CA ALA A 241 16.12 -6.47 -28.01
C ALA A 241 14.71 -6.96 -28.36
N THR A 242 14.53 -8.24 -28.64
CA THR A 242 13.20 -8.83 -28.91
C THR A 242 12.42 -9.07 -27.62
N PRO A 243 11.07 -9.05 -27.62
CA PRO A 243 10.29 -9.29 -26.43
C PRO A 243 10.45 -10.74 -25.97
N LYS A 244 10.60 -10.95 -24.66
CA LYS A 244 10.76 -12.27 -24.04
C LYS A 244 9.74 -12.46 -22.94
N LEU A 245 9.26 -13.69 -22.80
CA LEU A 245 8.41 -14.12 -21.71
C LEU A 245 9.13 -15.21 -20.92
N GLN A 246 9.37 -14.96 -19.63
CA GLN A 246 10.10 -15.87 -18.75
C GLN A 246 9.20 -16.36 -17.63
N ARG A 247 9.23 -17.67 -17.37
CA ARG A 247 8.53 -18.26 -16.23
C ARG A 247 9.29 -17.94 -14.93
N VAL A 248 8.57 -17.49 -13.91
CA VAL A 248 9.14 -17.16 -12.60
C VAL A 248 8.90 -18.32 -11.63
N GLY A 249 9.88 -19.24 -11.56
CA GLY A 249 9.99 -20.32 -10.56
C GLY A 249 8.73 -21.18 -10.31
N GLY A 250 8.70 -21.87 -9.15
CA GLY A 250 7.63 -22.76 -8.68
C GLY A 250 6.26 -22.12 -8.42
N LEU A 251 6.11 -20.80 -8.60
CA LEU A 251 4.86 -20.06 -8.40
C LEU A 251 4.00 -19.98 -9.67
N GLY A 252 4.51 -20.43 -10.82
CA GLY A 252 3.74 -20.48 -12.08
C GLY A 252 3.44 -19.12 -12.71
N LEU A 253 4.03 -18.04 -12.19
CA LEU A 253 3.96 -16.69 -12.75
C LEU A 253 4.82 -16.56 -14.01
N TRP A 254 4.52 -15.54 -14.82
CA TRP A 254 5.29 -15.19 -16.00
C TRP A 254 5.65 -13.72 -15.99
N ALA A 255 6.88 -13.40 -16.34
CA ALA A 255 7.36 -12.03 -16.42
C ALA A 255 7.79 -11.71 -17.84
N THR A 256 7.47 -10.50 -18.30
CA THR A 256 7.97 -10.01 -19.57
C THR A 256 9.34 -9.37 -19.39
N SER A 257 10.17 -9.40 -20.44
CA SER A 257 11.26 -8.43 -20.57
C SER A 257 10.69 -7.00 -20.70
N THR A 258 11.57 -6.02 -20.82
CA THR A 258 11.21 -4.66 -21.20
C THR A 258 10.42 -4.64 -22.51
N LEU A 259 9.22 -4.05 -22.46
CA LEU A 259 8.33 -3.85 -23.60
C LEU A 259 8.28 -2.36 -23.93
N ASP A 260 8.81 -1.99 -25.09
CA ASP A 260 8.73 -0.66 -25.63
C ASP A 260 8.66 -0.73 -27.15
N VAL A 261 8.54 0.42 -27.82
CA VAL A 261 8.39 0.45 -29.27
C VAL A 261 9.62 -0.11 -30.00
N ALA A 262 10.81 0.01 -29.40
CA ALA A 262 12.02 -0.56 -29.97
C ALA A 262 12.02 -2.08 -29.81
N SER A 263 11.62 -2.61 -28.65
CA SER A 263 11.58 -4.06 -28.44
C SER A 263 10.48 -4.75 -29.24
N MET A 264 9.34 -4.07 -29.42
CA MET A 264 8.22 -4.55 -30.23
C MET A 264 8.39 -4.28 -31.74
N GLN A 265 9.52 -3.71 -32.18
CA GLN A 265 9.83 -3.39 -33.58
C GLN A 265 8.76 -2.53 -34.26
N LEU A 266 8.20 -1.56 -33.52
CA LEU A 266 7.17 -0.66 -33.99
C LEU A 266 7.79 0.62 -34.58
N ASP A 267 7.25 1.10 -35.70
CA ASP A 267 7.57 2.43 -36.22
C ASP A 267 6.76 3.48 -35.45
N ALA A 268 7.26 3.84 -34.27
CA ALA A 268 6.61 4.79 -33.37
C ALA A 268 7.35 6.13 -33.27
N GLY A 269 8.29 6.39 -34.19
CA GLY A 269 9.03 7.64 -34.22
C GLY A 269 8.08 8.83 -34.43
N GLY A 270 8.06 9.76 -33.48
CA GLY A 270 7.24 10.99 -33.57
C GLY A 270 5.77 10.82 -33.19
N LEU A 271 5.35 9.65 -32.69
CA LEU A 271 4.05 9.51 -32.05
C LEU A 271 4.02 10.28 -30.73
N ASP A 272 2.89 10.91 -30.42
CA ASP A 272 2.66 11.46 -29.08
C ASP A 272 2.59 10.32 -28.03
N PRO A 273 2.72 10.63 -26.72
CA PRO A 273 2.71 9.61 -25.69
C PRO A 273 1.47 8.70 -25.65
N ALA A 274 0.28 9.23 -26.00
CA ALA A 274 -0.95 8.46 -25.97
C ALA A 274 -1.02 7.48 -27.15
N ALA A 275 -0.70 7.95 -28.36
CA ALA A 275 -0.61 7.12 -29.56
C ALA A 275 0.47 6.04 -29.42
N GLN A 276 1.61 6.40 -28.83
CA GLN A 276 2.68 5.44 -28.55
C GLN A 276 2.24 4.37 -27.53
N CYS A 277 1.54 4.77 -26.47
CA CYS A 277 0.99 3.84 -25.49
C CYS A 277 0.00 2.85 -26.12
N ASP A 278 -0.89 3.35 -26.98
CA ASP A 278 -1.92 2.53 -27.63
C ASP A 278 -1.30 1.51 -28.58
N ALA A 279 -0.40 1.97 -29.47
CA ALA A 279 0.34 1.12 -30.38
C ALA A 279 1.14 0.03 -29.64
N LEU A 280 1.79 0.40 -28.53
CA LEU A 280 2.53 -0.53 -27.69
C LEU A 280 1.61 -1.58 -27.05
N LEU A 281 0.49 -1.18 -26.44
CA LEU A 281 -0.43 -2.13 -25.79
C LEU A 281 -1.12 -3.08 -26.79
N VAL A 282 -1.47 -2.59 -28.00
CA VAL A 282 -1.98 -3.43 -29.09
C VAL A 282 -0.94 -4.48 -29.48
N ALA A 283 0.30 -4.06 -29.76
CA ALA A 283 1.36 -4.97 -30.15
C ALA A 283 1.69 -5.99 -29.04
N VAL A 284 1.69 -5.56 -27.77
CA VAL A 284 1.91 -6.46 -26.63
C VAL A 284 0.79 -7.50 -26.52
N GLN A 285 -0.47 -7.10 -26.70
CA GLN A 285 -1.59 -8.05 -26.72
C GLN A 285 -1.46 -9.06 -27.88
N GLU A 286 -1.07 -8.63 -29.07
CA GLU A 286 -0.84 -9.53 -30.22
C GLU A 286 0.31 -10.52 -29.94
N TRP A 287 1.44 -10.03 -29.41
CA TRP A 287 2.57 -10.86 -29.03
C TRP A 287 2.21 -11.86 -27.92
N LEU A 288 1.53 -11.42 -26.85
CA LEU A 288 1.05 -12.31 -25.80
C LEU A 288 0.11 -13.38 -26.38
N THR A 289 -0.77 -13.01 -27.31
CA THR A 289 -1.65 -13.97 -28.00
C THR A 289 -0.86 -15.05 -28.74
N SER A 290 0.25 -14.68 -29.40
CA SER A 290 1.15 -15.64 -30.05
C SER A 290 1.82 -16.62 -29.06
N CYS A 291 2.00 -16.17 -27.81
CA CYS A 291 2.48 -16.98 -26.68
C CYS A 291 1.36 -17.73 -25.93
N GLN A 292 0.12 -17.72 -26.44
CA GLN A 292 -1.08 -18.27 -25.77
C GLN A 292 -1.38 -17.60 -24.42
N ARG A 293 -1.08 -16.31 -24.31
CA ARG A 293 -1.29 -15.45 -23.14
C ARG A 293 -2.21 -14.29 -23.48
N SER A 294 -2.64 -13.54 -22.46
CA SER A 294 -3.47 -12.34 -22.64
C SER A 294 -2.99 -11.20 -21.75
N LEU A 295 -3.16 -9.96 -22.22
CA LEU A 295 -2.95 -8.77 -21.41
C LEU A 295 -3.85 -8.77 -20.16
N GLN A 296 -5.04 -9.39 -20.25
CA GLN A 296 -5.97 -9.53 -19.13
C GLN A 296 -5.42 -10.41 -17.99
N GLU A 297 -4.34 -11.14 -18.22
CA GLU A 297 -3.68 -11.95 -17.19
C GLU A 297 -2.64 -11.14 -16.40
N ALA A 298 -2.41 -9.87 -16.74
CA ALA A 298 -1.51 -9.01 -15.98
C ALA A 298 -2.02 -8.86 -14.54
N ALA A 299 -1.17 -9.24 -13.59
CA ALA A 299 -1.37 -9.01 -12.16
C ALA A 299 -0.69 -7.74 -11.68
N PHE A 300 0.48 -7.43 -12.26
CA PHE A 300 1.25 -6.24 -11.97
C PHE A 300 1.79 -5.64 -13.26
N ALA A 301 1.81 -4.31 -13.32
CA ALA A 301 2.37 -3.54 -14.42
C ALA A 301 3.29 -2.44 -13.88
N GLU A 302 4.53 -2.45 -14.33
CA GLU A 302 5.42 -1.30 -14.19
C GLU A 302 5.29 -0.46 -15.46
N VAL A 303 4.88 0.79 -15.31
CA VAL A 303 4.73 1.75 -16.41
C VAL A 303 5.73 2.88 -16.20
N GLN A 304 6.70 2.97 -17.10
CA GLN A 304 7.68 4.03 -17.11
C GLN A 304 7.28 5.04 -18.18
N VAL A 305 7.28 6.32 -17.82
CA VAL A 305 7.04 7.42 -18.77
C VAL A 305 8.25 8.32 -18.87
N SER A 306 8.46 8.94 -20.04
CA SER A 306 9.55 9.91 -20.22
C SER A 306 9.28 11.20 -19.43
N ASP A 307 8.01 11.57 -19.31
CA ASP A 307 7.53 12.81 -18.70
C ASP A 307 6.17 12.56 -18.05
N LEU A 308 6.02 12.84 -16.75
CA LEU A 308 4.74 12.68 -16.05
C LEU A 308 3.63 13.65 -16.51
N ASP A 309 3.93 14.66 -17.31
CA ASP A 309 2.91 15.54 -17.90
C ASP A 309 2.00 14.77 -18.88
N CYS A 310 2.45 13.62 -19.41
CA CYS A 310 1.61 12.74 -20.23
C CYS A 310 0.74 11.74 -19.44
N PHE A 311 0.78 11.78 -18.10
CA PHE A 311 0.13 10.79 -17.22
C PHE A 311 -1.35 10.60 -17.52
N ASP A 312 -2.11 11.69 -17.67
CA ASP A 312 -3.56 11.62 -17.93
C ASP A 312 -3.86 11.04 -19.32
N ALA A 313 -3.06 11.42 -20.33
CA ALA A 313 -3.21 10.93 -21.70
C ALA A 313 -2.92 9.43 -21.79
N VAL A 314 -1.84 8.96 -21.14
CA VAL A 314 -1.48 7.55 -21.03
C VAL A 314 -2.55 6.77 -20.25
N ASN A 315 -3.06 7.30 -19.13
CA ASN A 315 -4.14 6.67 -18.36
C ASN A 315 -5.44 6.52 -19.17
N ALA A 316 -5.78 7.53 -19.97
CA ALA A 316 -6.96 7.48 -20.83
C ALA A 316 -6.88 6.37 -21.89
N VAL A 317 -5.68 6.00 -22.35
CA VAL A 317 -5.45 4.86 -23.23
C VAL A 317 -5.43 3.55 -22.44
N TYR A 318 -4.63 3.50 -21.37
CA TYR A 318 -4.46 2.32 -20.52
C TYR A 318 -5.81 1.75 -20.03
N SER A 319 -6.73 2.61 -19.62
CA SER A 319 -8.07 2.22 -19.14
C SER A 319 -8.94 1.50 -20.19
N ARG A 320 -8.68 1.70 -21.48
CA ARG A 320 -9.40 1.01 -22.58
C ARG A 320 -8.94 -0.43 -22.72
N HIS A 321 -7.66 -0.69 -22.42
CA HIS A 321 -7.06 -2.02 -22.48
C HIS A 321 -7.31 -2.83 -21.20
N PHE A 322 -7.42 -2.16 -20.05
CA PHE A 322 -7.67 -2.80 -18.75
C PHE A 322 -9.00 -2.37 -18.13
N VAL A 323 -10.11 -2.87 -18.69
CA VAL A 323 -11.46 -2.43 -18.32
C VAL A 323 -11.91 -2.97 -16.95
N VAL A 324 -11.70 -4.27 -16.71
CA VAL A 324 -12.16 -4.96 -15.49
C VAL A 324 -10.95 -5.38 -14.68
N ASN A 325 -10.89 -4.97 -13.40
CA ASN A 325 -9.82 -5.33 -12.46
C ASN A 325 -8.41 -5.17 -13.07
N PRO A 326 -8.01 -3.93 -13.45
CA PRO A 326 -6.68 -3.65 -13.98
C PRO A 326 -5.58 -4.15 -13.03
N PRO A 327 -4.36 -4.47 -13.52
CA PRO A 327 -3.26 -4.92 -12.67
C PRO A 327 -2.95 -3.90 -11.57
N ALA A 328 -2.30 -4.39 -10.50
CA ALA A 328 -1.55 -3.49 -9.63
C ALA A 328 -0.49 -2.77 -10.45
N ARG A 329 -0.19 -1.51 -10.14
CA ARG A 329 0.60 -0.65 -11.01
C ARG A 329 1.52 0.28 -10.24
N VAL A 330 2.74 0.40 -10.73
CA VAL A 330 3.64 1.52 -10.44
C VAL A 330 3.77 2.35 -11.71
N CYS A 331 3.70 3.67 -11.58
CA CYS A 331 3.84 4.59 -12.71
C CYS A 331 4.82 5.71 -12.38
N ILE A 332 6.03 5.65 -12.95
CA ILE A 332 7.16 6.52 -12.58
C ILE A 332 7.73 7.24 -13.80
N GLN A 333 8.30 8.43 -13.58
CA GLN A 333 9.13 9.08 -14.59
C GLN A 333 10.52 8.44 -14.60
N THR A 334 11.07 8.17 -15.78
CA THR A 334 12.45 7.68 -15.94
C THR A 334 13.11 8.34 -17.16
N PRO A 335 14.44 8.44 -17.22
CA PRO A 335 15.14 8.97 -18.40
C PRO A 335 15.07 7.98 -19.56
N LEU A 336 13.95 7.99 -20.29
CA LEU A 336 13.77 7.15 -21.48
C LEU A 336 14.57 7.68 -22.68
N PRO A 337 15.04 6.80 -23.59
CA PRO A 337 15.72 7.23 -24.81
C PRO A 337 14.90 8.23 -25.64
N PRO A 338 15.54 9.12 -26.42
CA PRO A 338 14.84 10.07 -27.27
C PRO A 338 13.83 9.38 -28.21
N GLY A 339 12.61 9.92 -28.27
CA GLY A 339 11.50 9.37 -29.04
C GLY A 339 10.73 8.24 -28.34
N LEU A 340 11.20 7.75 -27.19
CA LEU A 340 10.46 6.84 -26.33
C LEU A 340 9.74 7.61 -25.22
N HIS A 341 8.42 7.46 -25.17
CA HIS A 341 7.53 8.08 -24.19
C HIS A 341 7.01 7.11 -23.15
N VAL A 342 6.80 5.84 -23.52
CA VAL A 342 6.20 4.84 -22.64
C VAL A 342 6.94 3.50 -22.76
N ARG A 343 7.24 2.89 -21.61
CA ARG A 343 7.83 1.56 -21.49
C ARG A 343 7.05 0.77 -20.44
N LEU A 344 6.85 -0.53 -20.70
CA LEU A 344 6.10 -1.43 -19.82
C LEU A 344 6.90 -2.67 -19.45
N ARG A 345 6.64 -3.16 -18.24
CA ARG A 345 6.92 -4.55 -17.85
C ARG A 345 5.68 -5.13 -17.17
N LEU A 346 5.40 -6.40 -17.44
CA LEU A 346 4.21 -7.08 -16.93
C LEU A 346 4.60 -8.35 -16.17
N LEU A 347 3.91 -8.57 -15.06
CA LEU A 347 3.85 -9.85 -14.37
C LEU A 347 2.47 -10.45 -14.62
N LEU A 348 2.42 -11.63 -15.24
CA LEU A 348 1.21 -12.35 -15.62
C LEU A 348 0.94 -13.51 -14.66
N ARG A 349 -0.35 -13.76 -14.41
CA ARG A 349 -0.86 -14.84 -13.56
C ARG A 349 -0.62 -16.23 -14.19
N PRO A 350 -0.61 -17.34 -13.42
CA PRO A 350 -0.66 -18.68 -14.00
C PRO A 350 -1.96 -18.94 -14.78
N LEU A 351 -1.92 -19.85 -15.76
CA LEU A 351 -3.11 -20.29 -16.53
C LEU A 351 -4.01 -21.26 -15.73
N GLU A 352 -3.42 -22.03 -14.81
CA GLU A 352 -4.12 -23.06 -14.02
C GLU A 352 -4.55 -22.53 -12.65
N GLY A 353 -5.74 -22.95 -12.19
CA GLY A 353 -6.24 -22.65 -10.85
C GLY A 353 -6.86 -21.27 -10.68
N VAL A 354 -7.50 -20.73 -11.74
CA VAL A 354 -8.19 -19.42 -11.73
C VAL A 354 -9.28 -19.39 -10.67
N THR A 355 -8.91 -18.98 -9.45
CA THR A 355 -9.85 -18.41 -8.49
C THR A 355 -10.24 -17.01 -8.97
N ALA A 356 -11.37 -16.50 -8.49
CA ALA A 356 -11.80 -15.13 -8.75
C ALA A 356 -10.65 -14.14 -8.51
N ARG A 357 -10.61 -13.04 -9.27
CA ARG A 357 -9.60 -11.99 -9.06
C ARG A 357 -9.80 -11.39 -7.68
N ASP A 358 -8.97 -11.81 -6.74
CA ASP A 358 -8.85 -11.15 -5.44
C ASP A 358 -8.03 -9.89 -5.63
N SER A 359 -8.74 -8.77 -5.82
CA SER A 359 -8.18 -7.47 -6.16
C SER A 359 -8.92 -6.40 -5.40
N LEU A 360 -8.16 -5.47 -4.82
CA LEU A 360 -8.69 -4.27 -4.22
C LEU A 360 -8.51 -3.10 -5.17
N ARG A 361 -9.60 -2.39 -5.44
CA ARG A 361 -9.60 -1.12 -6.15
C ARG A 361 -10.42 -0.10 -5.37
N VAL A 362 -9.79 1.00 -4.99
CA VAL A 362 -10.40 2.08 -4.22
C VAL A 362 -10.58 3.26 -5.16
N GLN A 363 -11.82 3.56 -5.55
CA GLN A 363 -12.11 4.68 -6.46
C GLN A 363 -12.80 5.83 -5.74
N SER A 364 -13.56 5.54 -4.69
CA SER A 364 -14.14 6.55 -3.82
C SER A 364 -13.08 7.26 -2.99
N ILE A 365 -13.22 8.58 -2.86
CA ILE A 365 -12.50 9.37 -1.87
C ILE A 365 -13.10 9.07 -0.49
N SER A 366 -12.25 8.77 0.50
CA SER A 366 -12.67 8.38 1.86
C SER A 366 -11.64 8.89 2.89
N THR A 367 -11.89 8.70 4.19
CA THR A 367 -10.85 8.95 5.22
C THR A 367 -9.96 7.73 5.49
N TRP A 368 -10.20 6.60 4.81
CA TRP A 368 -9.54 5.34 5.10
C TRP A 368 -8.14 5.24 4.47
N ALA A 369 -8.05 5.16 3.15
CA ALA A 369 -6.80 5.13 2.41
C ALA A 369 -6.93 5.96 1.14
N MET A 370 -5.79 6.38 0.57
CA MET A 370 -5.80 7.11 -0.70
C MET A 370 -6.51 6.30 -1.80
N ALA A 371 -7.32 6.99 -2.60
CA ALA A 371 -7.94 6.39 -3.78
C ALA A 371 -6.90 6.20 -4.90
N CYS A 372 -7.17 5.28 -5.84
CA CYS A 372 -6.35 5.14 -7.03
C CYS A 372 -6.36 6.46 -7.83
N ILE A 373 -5.18 7.00 -8.14
CA ILE A 373 -5.06 8.22 -8.97
C ILE A 373 -5.09 7.93 -10.47
N GLY A 374 -5.30 6.68 -10.86
CA GLY A 374 -5.34 6.22 -12.24
C GLY A 374 -6.04 4.85 -12.38
N PRO A 375 -6.09 4.30 -13.59
CA PRO A 375 -6.81 3.06 -13.90
C PRO A 375 -6.00 1.81 -13.52
N TYR A 376 -5.82 1.60 -12.23
CA TYR A 376 -5.13 0.44 -11.66
C TYR A 376 -5.88 -0.09 -10.43
N SER A 377 -5.52 -1.29 -9.97
CA SER A 377 -5.99 -1.83 -8.70
C SER A 377 -4.98 -1.56 -7.61
N GLN A 378 -5.40 -1.05 -6.45
CA GLN A 378 -4.52 -0.77 -5.31
C GLN A 378 -3.69 -1.99 -4.88
N ALA A 379 -4.28 -3.19 -4.97
CA ALA A 379 -3.55 -4.44 -4.77
C ALA A 379 -4.19 -5.62 -5.54
N GLN A 380 -3.39 -6.64 -5.79
CA GLN A 380 -3.83 -7.91 -6.40
C GLN A 380 -3.17 -9.11 -5.73
N ARG A 381 -3.99 -10.10 -5.36
CA ARG A 381 -3.51 -11.40 -4.90
C ARG A 381 -3.41 -12.39 -6.04
N VAL A 382 -2.27 -13.06 -6.12
CA VAL A 382 -2.01 -14.17 -7.04
C VAL A 382 -1.46 -15.33 -6.23
N GLN A 383 -2.31 -16.34 -6.00
CA GLN A 383 -2.01 -17.46 -5.11
C GLN A 383 -1.59 -16.96 -3.71
N ARG A 384 -0.34 -17.21 -3.29
CA ARG A 384 0.21 -16.81 -2.00
C ARG A 384 0.86 -15.42 -2.00
N LEU A 385 0.97 -14.80 -3.18
CA LEU A 385 1.58 -13.49 -3.32
C LEU A 385 0.54 -12.39 -3.34
N LEU A 386 0.83 -11.29 -2.66
CA LEU A 386 0.05 -10.06 -2.72
C LEU A 386 0.95 -8.96 -3.29
N LEU A 387 0.52 -8.38 -4.42
CA LEU A 387 1.21 -7.31 -5.12
C LEU A 387 0.42 -6.01 -4.88
N SER A 388 1.06 -5.01 -4.27
CA SER A 388 0.46 -3.67 -4.18
C SER A 388 0.92 -2.79 -5.34
N SER A 389 0.09 -1.79 -5.64
CA SER A 389 0.47 -0.66 -6.48
C SER A 389 1.39 0.28 -5.74
N GLY A 390 1.98 1.22 -6.47
CA GLY A 390 2.62 2.38 -5.88
C GLY A 390 1.63 3.17 -5.01
N VAL A 391 2.01 3.37 -3.75
CA VAL A 391 1.27 4.18 -2.77
C VAL A 391 2.04 5.47 -2.54
N LEU A 392 1.36 6.60 -2.68
CA LEU A 392 1.87 7.94 -2.40
C LEU A 392 1.42 8.42 -1.01
N GLY A 393 2.08 9.45 -0.51
CA GLY A 393 1.75 10.11 0.76
C GLY A 393 0.53 11.01 0.74
N LEU A 394 -0.54 10.69 -0.02
CA LEU A 394 -1.71 11.57 -0.12
C LEU A 394 -2.59 11.49 1.13
N VAL A 395 -3.08 12.64 1.60
CA VAL A 395 -4.13 12.71 2.62
C VAL A 395 -5.43 12.14 2.03
N PRO A 396 -5.98 11.03 2.57
CA PRO A 396 -7.03 10.26 1.90
C PRO A 396 -8.28 11.05 1.47
N HIS A 397 -8.74 11.98 2.31
CA HIS A 397 -9.99 12.70 2.05
C HIS A 397 -9.84 13.90 1.12
N THR A 398 -8.63 14.45 0.97
CA THR A 398 -8.34 15.58 0.06
C THR A 398 -7.62 15.14 -1.22
N MET A 399 -7.03 13.94 -1.21
CA MET A 399 -6.17 13.43 -2.29
C MET A 399 -5.03 14.39 -2.66
N SER A 400 -4.57 15.17 -1.67
CA SER A 400 -3.47 16.14 -1.78
C SER A 400 -2.31 15.72 -0.89
N LEU A 401 -1.08 16.15 -1.22
CA LEU A 401 0.08 15.91 -0.37
C LEU A 401 -0.05 16.72 0.93
N PRO A 402 0.33 16.14 2.10
CA PRO A 402 0.39 16.88 3.35
C PRO A 402 1.52 17.90 3.29
N SER A 403 1.37 19.03 3.98
CA SER A 403 2.50 19.93 4.23
C SER A 403 3.22 19.52 5.51
N ALA A 404 4.55 19.62 5.50
CA ALA A 404 5.39 19.38 6.66
C ALA A 404 4.93 20.18 7.89
N GLU A 405 4.57 21.46 7.72
CA GLU A 405 4.14 22.34 8.80
C GLU A 405 2.79 21.92 9.38
N ALA A 406 1.85 21.52 8.52
CA ALA A 406 0.52 21.08 8.96
C ALA A 406 0.62 19.74 9.72
N VAL A 407 1.53 18.86 9.29
CA VAL A 407 1.82 17.59 9.98
C VAL A 407 2.53 17.83 11.31
N GLN A 408 3.49 18.75 11.36
CA GLN A 408 4.16 19.12 12.61
C GLN A 408 3.17 19.73 13.60
N ALA A 409 2.25 20.59 13.14
CA ALA A 409 1.23 21.21 13.97
C ALA A 409 0.22 20.20 14.56
N SER A 410 0.10 18.99 13.99
CA SER A 410 -0.75 17.94 14.57
C SER A 410 -0.06 17.18 15.70
N LYS A 411 1.28 17.20 15.77
CA LYS A 411 2.07 16.48 16.77
C LYS A 411 1.89 17.06 18.17
N SER A 412 1.93 16.17 19.16
CA SER A 412 2.02 16.54 20.57
C SER A 412 3.41 17.09 20.94
N GLU A 413 4.45 16.62 20.25
CA GLU A 413 5.85 17.00 20.46
C GLU A 413 6.35 17.92 19.34
N PRO A 414 7.22 18.90 19.63
CA PRO A 414 7.59 19.96 18.70
C PRO A 414 8.64 19.58 17.65
N ASP A 415 8.99 18.28 17.53
CA ASP A 415 10.04 17.82 16.63
C ASP A 415 9.82 18.26 15.18
N ALA A 416 10.91 18.73 14.56
CA ALA A 416 10.90 19.10 13.16
C ALA A 416 10.44 17.91 12.31
N THR A 417 9.54 18.18 11.37
CA THR A 417 9.06 17.17 10.42
C THR A 417 9.43 17.61 9.02
N SER A 418 10.15 16.77 8.29
CA SER A 418 10.47 17.03 6.89
C SER A 418 9.27 16.73 5.98
N GLN A 419 9.28 17.25 4.76
CA GLN A 419 8.25 16.95 3.76
C GLN A 419 8.21 15.45 3.42
N VAL A 420 9.38 14.81 3.36
CA VAL A 420 9.49 13.35 3.11
C VAL A 420 8.84 12.57 4.25
N GLN A 421 9.07 12.96 5.50
CA GLN A 421 8.47 12.33 6.69
C GLN A 421 6.94 12.47 6.70
N ALA A 422 6.44 13.67 6.37
CA ALA A 422 5.01 13.94 6.28
C ALA A 422 4.33 13.03 5.24
N GLU A 423 4.92 12.91 4.05
CA GLU A 423 4.41 12.04 2.98
C GLU A 423 4.55 10.56 3.34
N LEU A 424 5.71 10.14 3.87
CA LEU A 424 5.96 8.77 4.27
C LEU A 424 4.94 8.30 5.31
N TRP A 425 4.61 9.13 6.28
CA TRP A 425 3.61 8.80 7.30
C TRP A 425 2.23 8.48 6.68
N MET A 426 1.72 9.36 5.81
CA MET A 426 0.44 9.15 5.12
C MET A 426 0.48 7.93 4.18
N LEU A 427 1.62 7.71 3.54
CA LEU A 427 1.88 6.57 2.67
C LEU A 427 1.84 5.27 3.48
N MET A 428 2.61 5.16 4.57
CA MET A 428 2.68 3.97 5.41
C MET A 428 1.32 3.65 6.04
N ARG A 429 0.57 4.67 6.47
CA ARG A 429 -0.81 4.50 6.93
C ARG A 429 -1.72 3.93 5.84
N SER A 430 -1.69 4.52 4.64
CA SER A 430 -2.51 4.05 3.51
C SER A 430 -2.16 2.62 3.11
N LEU A 431 -0.86 2.30 3.08
CA LEU A 431 -0.36 0.97 2.76
C LEU A 431 -0.79 -0.05 3.82
N HIS A 432 -0.66 0.27 5.11
CA HIS A 432 -1.11 -0.57 6.22
C HIS A 432 -2.58 -0.99 6.04
N HIS A 433 -3.45 -0.01 5.77
CA HIS A 433 -4.86 -0.25 5.55
C HIS A 433 -5.13 -1.13 4.32
N VAL A 434 -4.48 -0.85 3.19
CA VAL A 434 -4.59 -1.68 1.97
C VAL A 434 -4.22 -3.13 2.26
N LEU A 435 -3.12 -3.38 2.97
CA LEU A 435 -2.70 -4.73 3.35
C LEU A 435 -3.72 -5.42 4.27
N GLN A 436 -4.22 -4.72 5.29
CA GLN A 436 -5.23 -5.28 6.22
C GLN A 436 -6.50 -5.72 5.51
N VAL A 437 -7.03 -4.93 4.57
CA VAL A 437 -8.23 -5.32 3.80
C VAL A 437 -7.97 -6.50 2.91
N MET A 438 -6.75 -6.59 2.38
CA MET A 438 -6.31 -7.78 1.67
C MET A 438 -6.05 -8.96 2.61
N SER A 439 -6.29 -8.90 3.92
CA SER A 439 -5.94 -9.97 4.87
C SER A 439 -4.43 -10.28 4.86
N SER A 440 -3.62 -9.23 4.91
CA SER A 440 -2.16 -9.28 5.01
C SER A 440 -1.66 -8.19 5.97
N GLY A 441 -0.36 -8.08 6.17
CA GLY A 441 0.24 -7.04 7.01
C GLY A 441 1.74 -6.87 6.78
N PHE A 442 2.35 -5.93 7.51
CA PHE A 442 3.77 -5.63 7.34
C PHE A 442 4.71 -6.80 7.65
N HIS A 443 4.31 -7.73 8.52
CA HIS A 443 5.06 -8.97 8.80
C HIS A 443 5.20 -9.91 7.58
N GLU A 444 4.35 -9.78 6.57
CA GLU A 444 4.40 -10.61 5.35
C GLU A 444 5.09 -9.90 4.19
N VAL A 445 5.51 -8.64 4.35
CA VAL A 445 6.22 -7.89 3.31
C VAL A 445 7.59 -8.53 3.09
N ALA A 446 7.78 -9.12 1.91
CA ALA A 446 9.04 -9.71 1.50
C ALA A 446 9.94 -8.70 0.79
N LEU A 447 9.34 -7.78 0.03
CA LEU A 447 10.03 -6.69 -0.67
C LEU A 447 9.22 -5.41 -0.57
N ALA A 448 9.90 -4.31 -0.23
CA ALA A 448 9.42 -2.95 -0.38
C ALA A 448 10.25 -2.24 -1.46
N GLN A 449 9.63 -1.96 -2.60
CA GLN A 449 10.21 -1.15 -3.66
C GLN A 449 9.85 0.32 -3.42
N VAL A 450 10.87 1.12 -3.15
CA VAL A 450 10.81 2.55 -2.82
C VAL A 450 11.29 3.34 -4.04
N TYR A 451 10.51 4.32 -4.44
CA TYR A 451 10.89 5.33 -5.41
C TYR A 451 10.89 6.68 -4.71
N ALA A 452 11.96 7.45 -4.86
CA ALA A 452 12.07 8.77 -4.24
C ALA A 452 12.65 9.79 -5.22
N THR A 453 12.31 11.06 -5.04
CA THR A 453 12.85 12.15 -5.86
C THR A 453 14.29 12.50 -5.46
N PRO A 454 15.06 13.19 -6.33
CA PRO A 454 16.42 13.58 -5.99
C PRO A 454 16.50 14.43 -4.72
N GLY A 455 17.53 14.16 -3.91
CA GLY A 455 17.78 14.87 -2.65
C GLY A 455 17.13 14.25 -1.41
N VAL A 456 16.42 13.12 -1.56
CA VAL A 456 15.93 12.32 -0.43
C VAL A 456 17.06 11.44 0.10
N ASP A 457 17.31 11.46 1.41
CA ASP A 457 18.29 10.56 2.05
C ASP A 457 17.74 9.12 2.07
N ALA A 458 18.35 8.26 1.25
CA ALA A 458 17.93 6.87 1.11
C ALA A 458 18.07 6.07 2.42
N VAL A 459 19.06 6.38 3.26
CA VAL A 459 19.33 5.66 4.51
C VAL A 459 18.26 6.00 5.52
N GLU A 460 18.04 7.30 5.74
CA GLU A 460 17.06 7.80 6.68
C GLU A 460 15.66 7.30 6.30
N LEU A 461 15.30 7.41 5.02
CA LEU A 461 14.03 6.91 4.50
C LEU A 461 13.86 5.41 4.72
N CYS A 462 14.88 4.59 4.41
CA CYS A 462 14.81 3.14 4.62
C CYS A 462 14.67 2.80 6.10
N ARG A 463 15.39 3.49 7.00
CA ARG A 463 15.26 3.31 8.46
C ARG A 463 13.85 3.61 8.94
N GLU A 464 13.25 4.70 8.49
CA GLU A 464 11.87 5.04 8.86
C GLU A 464 10.85 4.03 8.32
N ILE A 465 10.99 3.58 7.06
CA ILE A 465 10.12 2.55 6.47
C ILE A 465 10.15 1.28 7.32
N LEU A 466 11.36 0.83 7.69
CA LEU A 466 11.54 -0.34 8.55
C LEU A 466 10.92 -0.15 9.92
N ALA A 467 11.11 1.02 10.54
CA ALA A 467 10.51 1.34 11.81
C ALA A 467 8.98 1.22 11.74
N TYR A 468 8.34 1.83 10.73
CA TYR A 468 6.88 1.71 10.51
C TYR A 468 6.41 0.26 10.37
N MET A 469 7.18 -0.58 9.67
CA MET A 469 6.85 -2.00 9.53
C MET A 469 7.02 -2.75 10.86
N ARG A 470 8.11 -2.50 11.59
CA ARG A 470 8.43 -3.16 12.87
C ARG A 470 7.55 -2.72 14.03
N PHE A 471 7.09 -1.48 14.02
CA PHE A 471 6.14 -0.97 15.01
C PHE A 471 4.83 -1.76 15.02
N SER A 472 4.34 -2.12 13.83
CA SER A 472 3.14 -2.95 13.71
C SER A 472 3.45 -4.45 13.84
N ALA A 473 4.69 -4.85 13.57
CA ALA A 473 5.12 -6.25 13.52
C ALA A 473 6.63 -6.37 13.78
N PRO A 474 7.06 -6.60 15.04
CA PRO A 474 8.49 -6.61 15.39
C PRO A 474 9.34 -7.62 14.61
N SER A 475 8.73 -8.67 14.05
CA SER A 475 9.41 -9.68 13.22
C SER A 475 9.55 -9.28 11.74
N ALA A 476 9.10 -8.10 11.33
CA ALA A 476 9.19 -7.66 9.94
C ALA A 476 10.65 -7.41 9.52
N MET A 477 11.10 -8.13 8.49
CA MET A 477 12.45 -8.07 7.93
C MET A 477 12.37 -8.03 6.39
N PRO A 478 11.81 -6.97 5.79
CA PRO A 478 11.66 -6.88 4.35
C PRO A 478 13.01 -6.62 3.67
N LEU A 479 13.15 -7.08 2.43
CA LEU A 479 14.13 -6.51 1.50
C LEU A 479 13.64 -5.11 1.10
N VAL A 480 14.49 -4.08 1.20
CA VAL A 480 14.13 -2.72 0.74
C VAL A 480 14.94 -2.40 -0.51
N SER A 481 14.27 -2.11 -1.62
CA SER A 481 14.94 -1.59 -2.81
C SER A 481 14.60 -0.13 -2.97
N TYR A 482 15.62 0.68 -3.23
CA TYR A 482 15.50 2.12 -3.41
C TYR A 482 15.88 2.51 -4.84
N ALA A 483 15.08 3.41 -5.40
CA ALA A 483 15.22 3.96 -6.73
C ALA A 483 15.09 5.49 -6.66
N GLU A 484 16.11 6.22 -7.09
CA GLU A 484 15.93 7.66 -7.31
C GLU A 484 15.28 7.89 -8.68
N VAL A 485 14.15 8.60 -8.73
CA VAL A 485 13.39 8.92 -9.95
C VAL A 485 13.19 10.43 -10.10
N PRO A 486 13.23 10.99 -11.32
CA PRO A 486 13.13 12.45 -11.50
C PRO A 486 11.88 13.10 -10.91
N ARG A 487 10.72 12.45 -11.07
CA ARG A 487 9.43 12.91 -10.55
C ARG A 487 8.53 11.72 -10.25
N LEU A 488 7.67 11.90 -9.25
CA LEU A 488 6.56 11.01 -8.94
C LEU A 488 5.21 11.68 -9.26
N PRO A 489 4.14 10.90 -9.48
CA PRO A 489 2.81 11.46 -9.72
C PRO A 489 2.40 12.40 -8.59
N LYS A 490 1.59 13.43 -8.92
CA LYS A 490 1.14 14.48 -7.99
C LYS A 490 2.25 15.30 -7.32
N GLY A 491 3.51 15.15 -7.75
CA GLY A 491 4.65 15.87 -7.19
C GLY A 491 5.11 15.34 -5.84
N GLY A 492 4.80 14.07 -5.51
CA GLY A 492 5.28 13.45 -4.28
C GLY A 492 6.80 13.27 -4.24
N CYS A 493 7.35 13.17 -3.04
CA CYS A 493 8.76 12.91 -2.77
C CYS A 493 9.07 11.42 -2.65
N VAL A 494 8.07 10.59 -2.27
CA VAL A 494 8.23 9.15 -2.06
C VAL A 494 6.99 8.36 -2.49
N GLU A 495 7.23 7.21 -3.11
CA GLU A 495 6.22 6.20 -3.48
C GLU A 495 6.74 4.80 -3.09
N ILE A 496 5.90 3.94 -2.51
CA ILE A 496 6.27 2.56 -2.17
C ILE A 496 5.28 1.58 -2.77
N ALA A 497 5.79 0.53 -3.38
CA ALA A 497 5.06 -0.67 -3.73
C ALA A 497 5.67 -1.86 -2.99
N VAL A 498 4.84 -2.71 -2.40
CA VAL A 498 5.27 -3.93 -1.71
C VAL A 498 4.78 -5.20 -2.39
N LEU A 499 5.59 -6.25 -2.21
CA LEU A 499 5.26 -7.65 -2.46
C LEU A 499 5.20 -8.37 -1.12
N CYS A 500 4.04 -8.95 -0.79
CA CYS A 500 3.88 -9.80 0.38
C CYS A 500 3.80 -11.28 -0.02
N SER A 501 4.30 -12.15 0.86
CA SER A 501 4.25 -13.60 0.69
C SER A 501 3.61 -14.26 1.91
N ALA A 502 2.41 -14.80 1.73
CA ALA A 502 1.73 -15.59 2.75
C ALA A 502 2.37 -16.99 2.80
N GLU A 503 3.32 -17.23 3.72
CA GLU A 503 3.74 -18.60 4.00
C GLU A 503 2.68 -19.33 4.84
N PRO A 504 2.39 -20.61 4.56
CA PRO A 504 1.66 -21.44 5.51
C PRO A 504 2.49 -21.57 6.78
N SER A 505 1.96 -21.06 7.89
CA SER A 505 2.52 -21.27 9.22
C SER A 505 2.55 -22.77 9.56
N SER A 506 3.67 -23.43 9.30
CA SER A 506 3.98 -24.73 9.91
C SER A 506 5.48 -24.91 10.06
N LYS A 507 5.96 -24.66 11.28
CA LYS A 507 7.21 -25.14 11.88
C LYS A 507 8.49 -24.86 11.08
N GLY A 508 9.03 -23.67 11.34
CA GLY A 508 10.41 -23.31 11.08
C GLY A 508 10.56 -21.83 11.38
N SER A 509 11.16 -21.48 12.52
CA SER A 509 11.62 -20.12 12.76
C SER A 509 12.56 -19.76 11.60
N ARG A 510 12.11 -18.86 10.72
CA ARG A 510 12.99 -18.24 9.73
C ARG A 510 14.01 -17.40 10.50
N GLU A 511 15.20 -17.94 10.73
CA GLU A 511 16.38 -17.13 11.01
C GLU A 511 16.78 -16.46 9.70
N ILE A 512 16.10 -15.37 9.36
CA ILE A 512 16.69 -14.36 8.48
C ILE A 512 17.69 -13.64 9.38
N GLY A 513 18.97 -13.67 9.01
CA GLY A 513 20.01 -12.96 9.77
C GLY A 513 19.62 -11.51 10.02
N GLU A 514 20.07 -10.96 11.15
CA GLU A 514 19.85 -9.57 11.53
C GLU A 514 20.36 -8.63 10.41
N GLY A 515 19.46 -8.08 9.58
CA GLY A 515 19.84 -7.10 8.57
C GLY A 515 18.79 -6.80 7.51
N VAL A 516 18.84 -5.59 6.97
CA VAL A 516 17.98 -5.13 5.86
C VAL A 516 18.88 -4.85 4.67
N CYS A 517 18.76 -5.66 3.63
CA CYS A 517 19.48 -5.39 2.39
C CYS A 517 18.82 -4.20 1.68
N VAL A 518 19.60 -3.13 1.43
CA VAL A 518 19.16 -1.97 0.67
C VAL A 518 19.82 -2.01 -0.70
N LYS A 519 19.02 -2.23 -1.74
CA LYS A 519 19.51 -2.17 -3.13
C LYS A 519 19.20 -0.80 -3.72
N ILE A 520 20.25 -0.02 -3.99
CA ILE A 520 20.14 1.25 -4.70
C ILE A 520 20.48 1.04 -6.17
N ALA A 521 19.59 1.47 -7.04
CA ALA A 521 19.83 1.45 -8.48
C ALA A 521 19.36 2.76 -9.12
N GLU A 522 19.95 3.10 -10.26
CA GLU A 522 19.45 4.17 -11.13
C GLU A 522 18.05 3.78 -11.64
N ALA A 523 17.17 4.76 -11.89
CA ALA A 523 15.77 4.53 -12.26
C ALA A 523 15.59 3.60 -13.49
N ASP A 524 16.55 3.62 -14.42
CA ASP A 524 16.59 2.77 -15.59
C ASP A 524 16.97 1.30 -15.27
N ALA A 525 17.66 1.08 -14.16
CA ALA A 525 18.05 -0.22 -13.60
C ALA A 525 17.11 -0.73 -12.48
N CYS A 526 16.22 0.11 -11.94
CA CYS A 526 15.13 -0.27 -11.04
C CYS A 526 14.01 -0.98 -11.81
N ASP A 527 14.34 -2.20 -12.20
CA ASP A 527 13.50 -3.13 -12.95
C ASP A 527 12.70 -4.00 -11.96
N LEU A 528 11.49 -4.45 -12.35
CA LEU A 528 10.79 -5.65 -11.88
C LEU A 528 11.74 -6.79 -11.44
N SER A 529 12.98 -6.84 -11.91
CA SER A 529 14.13 -7.54 -11.31
C SER A 529 14.13 -7.69 -9.78
N ALA A 530 13.78 -6.67 -8.97
CA ALA A 530 13.75 -6.81 -7.50
C ALA A 530 12.58 -7.71 -7.07
N ALA A 531 11.40 -7.48 -7.64
CA ALA A 531 10.24 -8.34 -7.45
C ALA A 531 10.51 -9.76 -8.00
N LEU A 532 11.16 -9.91 -9.15
CA LEU A 532 11.50 -11.21 -9.75
C LEU A 532 12.57 -11.95 -8.97
N ALA A 533 13.58 -11.26 -8.44
CA ALA A 533 14.59 -11.85 -7.58
C ALA A 533 13.95 -12.36 -6.28
N CYS A 534 13.04 -11.57 -5.69
CA CYS A 534 12.27 -11.98 -4.52
C CYS A 534 11.35 -13.17 -4.83
N VAL A 535 10.55 -13.10 -5.90
CA VAL A 535 9.65 -14.19 -6.34
C VAL A 535 10.44 -15.45 -6.69
N ARG A 536 11.61 -15.32 -7.33
CA ARG A 536 12.50 -16.45 -7.62
C ARG A 536 13.06 -17.08 -6.35
N SER A 537 13.52 -16.28 -5.39
CA SER A 537 13.99 -16.74 -4.08
C SER A 537 12.87 -17.48 -3.32
N LEU A 538 11.64 -16.92 -3.30
CA LEU A 538 10.47 -17.56 -2.70
C LEU A 538 10.09 -18.89 -3.39
N ALA A 539 10.30 -18.98 -4.69
CA ALA A 539 10.00 -20.16 -5.49
C ALA A 539 10.99 -21.33 -5.30
N GLU A 540 12.23 -21.06 -4.88
CA GLU A 540 13.27 -22.07 -4.68
C GLU A 540 13.21 -22.74 -3.28
N GLY A 541 12.25 -22.35 -2.43
CA GLY A 541 11.72 -23.19 -1.35
C GLY A 541 12.64 -23.51 -0.16
N GLY A 542 13.76 -22.80 0.06
CA GLY A 542 14.63 -23.11 1.20
C GLY A 542 15.90 -22.30 1.40
N GLY A 543 16.05 -21.12 0.79
CA GLY A 543 17.26 -20.30 0.94
C GLY A 543 16.98 -19.04 1.75
N CYS A 544 17.79 -18.77 2.77
CA CYS A 544 18.00 -17.40 3.23
C CYS A 544 18.29 -16.51 2.00
N LEU A 545 17.87 -15.23 2.03
CA LEU A 545 18.24 -14.25 0.99
C LEU A 545 19.76 -14.12 0.80
N ASP A 546 20.57 -14.72 1.70
CA ASP A 546 22.02 -14.95 1.60
C ASP A 546 22.48 -15.62 0.29
N ALA A 547 21.60 -16.30 -0.45
CA ALA A 547 21.94 -16.95 -1.72
C ALA A 547 21.90 -16.02 -2.96
N LEU A 548 21.68 -14.72 -2.79
CA LEU A 548 22.11 -13.73 -3.80
C LEU A 548 23.64 -13.65 -3.74
N GLN A 549 24.33 -14.63 -4.34
CA GLN A 549 25.76 -14.50 -4.63
C GLN A 549 25.96 -13.29 -5.56
N VAL A 550 26.30 -12.17 -4.94
CA VAL A 550 26.76 -10.95 -5.59
C VAL A 550 28.13 -11.25 -6.21
N GLN A 551 28.15 -11.55 -7.51
CA GLN A 551 29.39 -11.52 -8.28
C GLN A 551 29.74 -10.06 -8.57
N PHE A 552 30.82 -9.59 -7.95
CA PHE A 552 31.47 -8.33 -8.28
C PHE A 552 31.92 -8.33 -9.74
N CYS A 553 31.48 -7.34 -10.52
CA CYS A 553 32.06 -7.03 -11.82
C CYS A 553 32.47 -5.55 -11.82
N PRO A 554 33.76 -5.21 -11.65
CA PRO A 554 34.18 -3.81 -11.59
C PRO A 554 34.44 -3.24 -12.99
N PRO A 555 33.99 -2.01 -13.32
CA PRO A 555 34.65 -1.17 -14.30
C PRO A 555 35.69 -0.28 -13.61
N GLU A 556 36.96 -0.53 -13.95
CA GLU A 556 38.05 0.46 -14.05
C GLU A 556 38.37 1.37 -12.85
N LEU A 557 38.85 0.79 -11.73
CA LEU A 557 39.90 1.39 -10.89
C LEU A 557 40.48 0.32 -9.93
N GLY A 558 41.40 -0.54 -10.39
CA GLY A 558 41.88 -1.63 -9.52
C GLY A 558 43.01 -2.51 -10.04
N ILE A 559 43.86 -2.02 -10.94
CA ILE A 559 44.91 -2.87 -11.54
C ILE A 559 46.12 -3.08 -10.62
N GLU A 560 46.34 -2.28 -9.57
CA GLU A 560 47.53 -2.45 -8.71
C GLU A 560 47.32 -3.34 -7.47
N VAL A 561 46.08 -3.64 -7.06
CA VAL A 561 45.81 -4.50 -5.88
C VAL A 561 45.72 -5.98 -6.26
N ALA A 562 45.26 -6.31 -7.47
CA ALA A 562 45.10 -7.69 -7.92
C ALA A 562 46.43 -8.43 -8.09
N GLN A 563 47.52 -7.72 -8.45
CA GLN A 563 48.83 -8.35 -8.66
C GLN A 563 49.54 -8.72 -7.34
N ALA A 564 49.22 -8.07 -6.22
CA ALA A 564 49.79 -8.40 -4.92
C ALA A 564 49.17 -9.66 -4.30
N VAL A 565 47.87 -9.91 -4.56
CA VAL A 565 47.14 -11.07 -4.01
C VAL A 565 47.45 -12.34 -4.79
N GLN A 566 47.67 -12.24 -6.10
CA GLN A 566 47.92 -13.41 -6.95
C GLN A 566 49.33 -14.02 -6.74
N ALA A 567 50.31 -13.24 -6.27
CA ALA A 567 51.66 -13.73 -5.94
C ALA A 567 51.73 -14.54 -4.63
N ALA A 568 50.75 -14.40 -3.72
CA ALA A 568 50.78 -15.08 -2.41
C ALA A 568 50.10 -16.46 -2.41
N MET A 569 49.36 -16.82 -3.47
CA MET A 569 48.56 -18.06 -3.50
C MET A 569 49.27 -19.30 -4.09
N PHE A 570 50.52 -19.20 -4.54
CA PHE A 570 51.30 -20.35 -5.00
C PHE A 570 52.56 -20.58 -4.13
N ALA A 571 52.34 -21.10 -2.92
CA ALA A 571 53.35 -21.86 -2.19
C ALA A 571 52.65 -23.00 -1.43
N GLU A 572 52.83 -24.22 -1.94
CA GLU A 572 52.27 -25.50 -1.49
C GLU A 572 52.52 -25.74 0.02
N THR A 573 51.65 -26.38 0.82
CA THR A 573 51.40 -27.84 0.78
C THR A 573 50.25 -28.26 1.73
N LYS A 574 49.38 -29.15 1.21
CA LYS A 574 48.53 -30.18 1.86
C LYS A 574 48.16 -30.09 3.35
N MET A 575 46.86 -29.89 3.63
CA MET A 575 46.13 -30.74 4.59
C MET A 575 44.60 -30.69 4.35
N GLN A 576 43.95 -31.84 4.42
CA GLN A 576 42.50 -32.03 4.25
C GLN A 576 41.74 -31.53 5.49
N CYS A 577 40.76 -30.65 5.30
CA CYS A 577 39.54 -30.58 6.10
C CYS A 577 38.44 -29.85 5.34
N ALA A 578 37.22 -30.36 5.46
CA ALA A 578 36.02 -29.91 4.76
C ALA A 578 35.51 -28.55 5.25
N GLU A 579 34.87 -27.82 4.33
CA GLU A 579 33.86 -26.77 4.51
C GLU A 579 33.94 -25.92 5.79
N CYS A 580 34.67 -24.79 5.71
CA CYS A 580 34.45 -23.62 6.56
C CYS A 580 34.40 -22.38 5.66
N ALA A 581 33.21 -21.79 5.48
CA ALA A 581 33.06 -20.46 4.91
C ALA A 581 33.36 -19.43 6.01
N VAL A 582 34.38 -18.60 5.81
CA VAL A 582 34.78 -17.54 6.74
C VAL A 582 33.90 -16.31 6.47
N SER A 583 33.10 -15.89 7.46
CA SER A 583 32.35 -14.64 7.43
C SER A 583 33.28 -13.44 7.66
N TYR A 584 33.24 -12.45 6.78
CA TYR A 584 34.04 -11.22 6.89
C TYR A 584 33.39 -10.21 7.84
N MET A 585 34.17 -9.64 8.76
CA MET A 585 33.86 -8.41 9.49
C MET A 585 34.34 -7.17 8.70
N PRO A 586 33.70 -6.00 8.82
CA PRO A 586 34.22 -4.74 8.30
C PRO A 586 35.30 -4.19 9.24
N VAL A 587 36.55 -4.14 8.79
CA VAL A 587 37.62 -3.45 9.52
C VAL A 587 37.58 -1.98 9.15
N CYS A 588 36.87 -1.18 9.94
CA CYS A 588 37.04 0.28 9.91
C CYS A 588 38.32 0.65 10.68
N SER A 589 39.13 1.52 10.06
CA SER A 589 40.37 2.14 10.59
C SER A 589 41.68 1.33 10.55
N LEU A 590 42.22 1.10 9.35
CA LEU A 590 43.66 0.86 9.16
C LEU A 590 44.22 1.91 8.20
N ARG A 591 45.24 2.67 8.64
CA ARG A 591 46.08 3.47 7.73
C ARG A 591 46.79 2.50 6.79
N ALA A 592 46.96 2.91 5.54
CA ALA A 592 47.27 2.08 4.36
C ALA A 592 48.61 1.29 4.34
N SER A 593 49.18 0.90 5.48
CA SER A 593 50.49 0.23 5.52
C SER A 593 50.74 -0.73 6.69
N ALA A 594 49.73 -1.17 7.43
CA ALA A 594 49.94 -2.09 8.56
C ALA A 594 49.85 -3.57 8.15
N ARG A 595 50.78 -4.40 8.62
CA ARG A 595 50.76 -5.87 8.43
C ARG A 595 50.13 -6.53 9.65
N LEU A 596 49.13 -7.38 9.43
CA LEU A 596 48.50 -8.18 10.50
C LEU A 596 49.14 -9.57 10.57
N ARG A 597 49.45 -10.04 11.78
CA ARG A 597 49.93 -11.40 12.03
C ARG A 597 49.01 -12.10 13.02
N CYS A 598 48.53 -13.28 12.64
CA CYS A 598 47.77 -14.17 13.52
C CYS A 598 48.74 -14.90 14.46
N ILE A 599 48.58 -14.75 15.78
CA ILE A 599 49.54 -15.28 16.76
C ILE A 599 49.09 -16.61 17.40
N GLY A 600 47.84 -17.05 17.22
CA GLY A 600 47.42 -18.39 17.64
C GLY A 600 45.91 -18.59 17.82
N PHE A 601 45.51 -19.85 17.98
CA PHE A 601 44.16 -20.27 18.33
C PHE A 601 44.15 -20.77 19.78
N ILE A 602 43.28 -20.21 20.63
CA ILE A 602 43.16 -20.61 22.04
C ILE A 602 41.83 -21.34 22.24
N SER A 603 41.89 -22.56 22.77
CA SER A 603 40.73 -23.34 23.20
C SER A 603 40.15 -22.75 24.49
N THR A 604 38.81 -22.62 24.57
CA THR A 604 38.07 -21.93 25.64
C THR A 604 38.15 -22.55 27.04
N ALA A 605 39.07 -23.49 27.30
CA ALA A 605 39.26 -24.10 28.63
C ALA A 605 40.31 -23.39 29.50
N GLN A 606 40.94 -22.30 29.04
CA GLN A 606 41.94 -21.52 29.80
C GLN A 606 41.74 -20.02 29.57
N THR A 607 40.84 -19.40 30.33
CA THR A 607 40.56 -17.95 30.24
C THR A 607 41.63 -17.07 30.91
N ASP A 608 42.49 -17.61 31.78
CA ASP A 608 43.50 -16.82 32.51
C ASP A 608 44.74 -16.44 31.67
N ALA A 609 44.93 -17.05 30.50
CA ALA A 609 46.06 -16.72 29.61
C ALA A 609 45.79 -15.50 28.72
N ALA A 610 44.52 -15.14 28.49
CA ALA A 610 44.13 -14.03 27.63
C ALA A 610 44.31 -12.66 28.32
N GLU A 611 44.19 -12.58 29.64
CA GLU A 611 44.36 -11.33 30.40
C GLU A 611 45.83 -10.88 30.52
N GLN A 612 46.81 -11.80 30.43
CA GLN A 612 48.22 -11.41 30.47
C GLN A 612 48.75 -10.79 29.16
N MET A 613 48.01 -10.85 28.05
CA MET A 613 48.37 -10.21 26.78
C MET A 613 47.76 -8.79 26.59
N GLU A 614 47.12 -8.22 27.62
CA GLU A 614 46.51 -6.88 27.54
C GLU A 614 47.51 -5.71 27.59
N GLN A 615 48.80 -5.96 27.83
CA GLN A 615 49.81 -4.89 27.80
C GLN A 615 50.38 -4.70 26.39
N GLY A 616 49.51 -4.19 25.50
CA GLY A 616 49.86 -3.54 24.24
C GLY A 616 49.63 -4.36 22.98
N HIS A 617 48.71 -3.91 22.12
CA HIS A 617 48.53 -4.23 20.69
C HIS A 617 47.46 -5.29 20.27
N CYS A 618 46.34 -5.46 20.97
CA CYS A 618 45.22 -6.27 20.43
C CYS A 618 44.19 -5.39 19.69
N ILE A 619 43.82 -5.71 18.43
CA ILE A 619 42.89 -4.90 17.60
C ILE A 619 41.59 -5.65 17.23
N GLY A 620 41.44 -6.94 17.53
CA GLY A 620 40.16 -7.64 17.29
C GLY A 620 40.08 -9.07 17.82
N ARG A 621 38.86 -9.49 18.16
CA ARG A 621 38.51 -10.85 18.60
C ARG A 621 37.48 -11.44 17.63
N THR A 622 37.68 -12.68 17.21
CA THR A 622 36.69 -13.43 16.41
C THR A 622 36.44 -14.77 17.07
N TYR A 623 35.16 -15.15 17.18
CA TYR A 623 34.72 -16.42 17.75
C TYR A 623 34.22 -17.34 16.64
N ALA A 624 34.81 -18.53 16.55
CA ALA A 624 34.34 -19.59 15.67
C ALA A 624 34.50 -20.94 16.38
N ASN A 625 33.42 -21.73 16.45
CA ASN A 625 33.41 -23.10 17.00
C ASN A 625 34.12 -23.28 18.35
N GLY A 626 33.93 -22.36 19.30
CA GLY A 626 34.48 -22.50 20.67
C GLY A 626 35.99 -22.22 20.80
N CYS A 627 36.62 -21.56 19.83
CA CYS A 627 37.99 -21.08 19.92
C CYS A 627 38.06 -19.56 19.73
N LEU A 628 38.93 -18.89 20.50
CA LEU A 628 39.22 -17.47 20.37
C LEU A 628 40.47 -17.28 19.49
N CYS A 629 40.33 -16.49 18.43
CA CYS A 629 41.46 -16.07 17.59
C CYS A 629 41.85 -14.63 17.92
N VAL A 630 43.16 -14.38 18.11
CA VAL A 630 43.70 -13.07 18.51
C VAL A 630 44.70 -12.58 17.46
N CYS A 631 44.48 -11.36 16.95
CA CYS A 631 45.31 -10.72 15.93
C CYS A 631 45.98 -9.44 16.47
N VAL A 632 47.23 -9.22 16.09
CA VAL A 632 48.05 -8.06 16.50
C VAL A 632 48.67 -7.40 15.26
N CYS A 633 48.87 -6.09 15.36
CA CYS A 633 49.48 -5.24 14.34
C CYS A 633 51.01 -5.22 14.52
N GLU A 634 51.79 -5.49 13.46
CA GLU A 634 53.23 -5.18 13.41
C GLU A 634 53.49 -3.77 12.86
#